data_AF-A0A977LBR3-F1
#
_entry.id   AF-A0A977LBR3-F1
#
_cell.length_a   1.000
_cell.length_b   1.000
_cell.length_c   1.000
_cell.angle_alpha   90.00
_cell.angle_beta   90.00
_cell.angle_gamma   90.00
#
_symmetry.space_group_name_H-M   'P 1'
#
loop_
_entity.id
_entity.type
_entity.pdbx_description
1 polymer ?
#
loop_
_entity_poly.entity_id
_entity_poly.type
_entity_poly.pdbx_seq_one_letter_code
_entity_poly.pdbx_strand_id
1 'polypeptide(L)'
;MPLKYKHRDIKIYSSDEWMADNSKKYRKVFDRWETTYQRAEFSFFNKLFDEEDWDASIRMKCFFHNGSQKNELCSLEQKRKVLKDENIVYIRESWGNAAPGTYWQKGDYSWEAYIDEVKVGESKFYVEDVGQAKPNENLFFDIISIKMFEGDGQAHALPEKKYLKTFSQKDTRYVWSEFSFKNKSPKDYYAEIFFNFYDNAGQLKGSHAYLTYVAPNTPDKVYTIFPGWGGETPGRWTDDSYTMEVVFMDNLIATVPFFVGIALEEGEAAVITDAGKMMSQASKAASPTSNKSLDDILYESLAELNALTGLDNIKTEVNEMVKLVRFYQESGKDVLNKFSLHTVFTGNPGTGKTTVARILAKIYKGLGILEKGHLVEMDREGLVAGYVGQTAIKTGEKINEAMGGILFIDEAYSLASGKGSQYDFGGEAIQIILKRMEDLRGKFGVIVAGYTENMQEFIGSNPGLKSRFDKYFQFADYTPNEMFAIAMAHFNKESVKPEAAAADHLKNYFDFLHGQRDKHFGNARTVRQVVGESVKNQNLRLASMKKEERTPELMETLILEDVKEFEIKEVDKGPAIGFRIKGQ
;
A
#
# COMPACT_ATOMS: atom_id res chain seq x y z
N MET A 1 -18.78 34.88 -22.11
CA MET A 1 -18.67 33.42 -22.39
C MET A 1 -18.74 32.68 -21.06
N PRO A 2 -19.28 31.46 -21.01
CA PRO A 2 -19.23 30.63 -19.81
C PRO A 2 -17.77 30.34 -19.42
N LEU A 3 -17.47 30.39 -18.12
CA LEU A 3 -16.16 29.98 -17.59
C LEU A 3 -15.90 28.51 -17.94
N LYS A 4 -14.72 28.24 -18.54
CA LYS A 4 -14.25 26.92 -18.98
C LYS A 4 -13.70 26.05 -17.84
N TYR A 5 -13.55 26.62 -16.65
CA TYR A 5 -12.98 25.97 -15.49
C TYR A 5 -13.78 26.25 -14.21
N LYS A 6 -13.54 25.45 -13.17
CA LYS A 6 -13.96 25.70 -11.79
C LYS A 6 -12.81 25.39 -10.83
N HIS A 7 -12.41 26.37 -10.00
CA HIS A 7 -11.42 26.16 -8.95
C HIS A 7 -11.73 24.92 -8.12
N ARG A 8 -10.74 24.07 -7.88
CA ARG A 8 -10.84 22.93 -6.96
C ARG A 8 -10.05 23.20 -5.68
N ASP A 9 -8.73 23.28 -5.76
CA ASP A 9 -7.87 23.43 -4.58
C ASP A 9 -6.50 24.05 -4.95
N ILE A 10 -5.84 24.67 -3.98
CA ILE A 10 -4.42 25.02 -4.00
C ILE A 10 -3.80 24.45 -2.72
N LYS A 11 -3.05 23.36 -2.87
CA LYS A 11 -2.42 22.65 -1.76
C LYS A 11 -0.92 22.91 -1.74
N ILE A 12 -0.34 23.05 -0.56
CA ILE A 12 1.05 23.47 -0.36
C ILE A 12 1.82 22.35 0.30
N TYR A 13 3.08 22.15 -0.11
CA TYR A 13 3.95 21.09 0.38
C TYR A 13 5.42 21.46 0.19
N SER A 14 6.32 20.88 0.99
CA SER A 14 7.78 21.15 0.95
C SER A 14 8.63 19.93 0.59
N SER A 15 8.05 18.74 0.51
CA SER A 15 8.78 17.52 0.17
C SER A 15 8.80 17.25 -1.34
N ASP A 16 9.93 16.74 -1.85
CA ASP A 16 10.02 16.17 -3.21
C ASP A 16 9.43 14.76 -3.29
N GLU A 17 9.23 14.10 -2.15
CA GLU A 17 8.75 12.73 -2.04
C GLU A 17 7.34 12.58 -2.63
N TRP A 18 7.13 11.51 -3.39
CA TRP A 18 5.80 11.09 -3.86
C TRP A 18 5.24 10.06 -2.91
N MET A 19 4.03 10.28 -2.41
CA MET A 19 3.34 9.27 -1.63
C MET A 19 2.65 8.27 -2.57
N ALA A 20 2.22 7.12 -2.03
CA ALA A 20 1.27 6.24 -2.71
C ALA A 20 0.06 7.06 -3.21
N ASP A 21 -0.64 6.59 -4.25
CA ASP A 21 -1.78 7.29 -4.89
C ASP A 21 -1.52 8.66 -5.53
N ASN A 22 -0.25 9.01 -5.76
CA ASN A 22 0.17 10.28 -6.39
C ASN A 22 -0.10 11.52 -5.49
N SER A 23 -0.29 11.32 -4.18
CA SER A 23 -0.44 12.40 -3.20
C SER A 23 0.90 12.94 -2.67
N LYS A 24 0.81 14.09 -1.98
CA LYS A 24 1.92 14.79 -1.32
C LYS A 24 1.57 15.03 0.15
N LYS A 25 2.60 15.24 0.98
CA LYS A 25 2.45 15.69 2.38
C LYS A 25 2.07 17.17 2.40
N TYR A 26 0.77 17.44 2.24
CA TYR A 26 0.27 18.81 2.22
C TYR A 26 0.17 19.37 3.64
N ARG A 27 0.68 20.59 3.82
CA ARG A 27 0.62 21.35 5.08
C ARG A 27 0.66 22.85 4.80
N LYS A 28 0.24 23.63 5.78
CA LYS A 28 0.25 25.09 5.80
C LYS A 28 1.31 25.65 6.73
N VAL A 29 1.84 24.89 7.69
CA VAL A 29 2.87 25.37 8.61
C VAL A 29 4.19 24.65 8.35
N PHE A 30 5.29 25.41 8.29
CA PHE A 30 6.60 24.93 7.90
C PHE A 30 7.69 25.47 8.83
N ASP A 31 8.70 24.66 9.16
CA ASP A 31 9.88 25.13 9.89
C ASP A 31 10.88 25.77 8.91
N ARG A 32 11.31 26.99 9.20
CA ARG A 32 12.39 27.69 8.50
C ARG A 32 13.63 26.80 8.30
N TRP A 33 14.04 26.06 9.32
CA TRP A 33 15.29 25.30 9.34
C TRP A 33 15.22 23.96 8.59
N GLU A 34 14.03 23.59 8.12
CA GLU A 34 13.80 22.42 7.28
C GLU A 34 13.37 22.79 5.85
N THR A 35 12.83 24.00 5.67
CA THR A 35 12.23 24.42 4.40
C THR A 35 13.28 24.88 3.40
N THR A 36 13.42 24.12 2.32
CA THR A 36 14.26 24.45 1.15
C THR A 36 13.41 25.10 0.05
N TYR A 37 12.51 24.30 -0.52
CA TYR A 37 11.56 24.71 -1.55
C TYR A 37 10.14 24.62 -1.01
N GLN A 38 9.35 25.65 -1.29
CA GLN A 38 7.90 25.59 -1.17
C GLN A 38 7.27 25.29 -2.51
N ARG A 39 6.38 24.32 -2.52
CA ARG A 39 5.66 23.85 -3.70
C ARG A 39 4.18 24.07 -3.52
N ALA A 40 3.50 24.36 -4.62
CA ALA A 40 2.06 24.46 -4.67
C ALA A 40 1.52 23.60 -5.79
N GLU A 41 0.43 22.90 -5.50
CA GLU A 41 -0.37 22.17 -6.47
C GLU A 41 -1.72 22.89 -6.59
N PHE A 42 -1.91 23.56 -7.72
CA PHE A 42 -3.17 24.15 -8.11
C PHE A 42 -3.96 23.13 -8.94
N SER A 43 -5.23 22.93 -8.60
CA SER A 43 -6.14 22.08 -9.38
C SER A 43 -7.45 22.77 -9.69
N PHE A 44 -8.01 22.47 -10.85
CA PHE A 44 -9.33 22.95 -11.28
C PHE A 44 -10.04 21.89 -12.13
N PHE A 45 -11.38 21.91 -12.08
CA PHE A 45 -12.22 21.09 -12.94
C PHE A 45 -12.28 21.71 -14.34
N ASN A 46 -12.08 20.89 -15.37
CA ASN A 46 -12.35 21.25 -16.76
C ASN A 46 -13.86 21.18 -17.01
N LYS A 47 -14.50 22.32 -17.27
CA LYS A 47 -15.94 22.35 -17.54
C LYS A 47 -16.29 22.00 -18.98
N LEU A 48 -15.30 21.85 -19.85
CA LEU A 48 -15.43 21.38 -21.23
C LEU A 48 -14.92 19.94 -21.36
N PHE A 49 -14.87 19.20 -20.24
CA PHE A 49 -14.59 17.77 -20.23
C PHE A 49 -15.60 17.03 -21.12
N ASP A 50 -15.12 16.09 -21.92
CA ASP A 50 -15.80 15.38 -23.02
C ASP A 50 -16.31 16.27 -24.18
N GLU A 51 -16.15 17.60 -24.11
CA GLU A 51 -16.65 18.54 -25.12
C GLU A 51 -15.54 18.96 -26.11
N GLU A 52 -14.57 19.76 -25.68
CA GLU A 52 -13.52 20.31 -26.54
C GLU A 52 -12.22 20.63 -25.81
N ASP A 53 -11.11 20.60 -26.56
CA ASP A 53 -9.82 21.07 -26.06
C ASP A 53 -9.80 22.61 -26.03
N TRP A 54 -9.05 23.19 -25.10
CA TRP A 54 -8.86 24.64 -25.05
C TRP A 54 -7.49 25.04 -24.48
N ASP A 55 -6.98 26.18 -24.91
CA ASP A 55 -5.72 26.74 -24.40
C ASP A 55 -5.96 27.64 -23.19
N ALA A 56 -5.09 27.53 -22.20
CA ALA A 56 -5.08 28.33 -20.99
C ALA A 56 -3.68 28.92 -20.76
N SER A 57 -3.59 30.19 -20.37
CA SER A 57 -2.38 30.70 -19.70
C SER A 57 -2.57 30.61 -18.19
N ILE A 58 -1.77 29.78 -17.54
CA ILE A 58 -1.86 29.54 -16.11
C ILE A 58 -0.63 30.14 -15.44
N ARG A 59 -0.86 31.00 -14.44
CA ARG A 59 0.21 31.63 -13.68
C ARG A 59 0.05 31.40 -12.20
N MET A 60 1.11 30.92 -11.55
CA MET A 60 1.17 30.84 -10.09
C MET A 60 2.13 31.88 -9.53
N LYS A 61 1.68 32.60 -8.51
CA LYS A 61 2.46 33.62 -7.82
C LYS A 61 2.61 33.29 -6.36
N CYS A 62 3.81 33.47 -5.82
CA CYS A 62 4.06 33.34 -4.39
C CYS A 62 4.32 34.72 -3.78
N PHE A 63 3.75 34.97 -2.61
CA PHE A 63 3.85 36.25 -1.91
C PHE A 63 4.28 36.08 -0.46
N PHE A 64 5.06 37.04 0.03
CA PHE A 64 5.31 37.28 1.43
C PHE A 64 4.43 38.43 1.94
N HIS A 65 3.76 38.24 3.08
CA HIS A 65 2.91 39.24 3.70
C HIS A 65 3.61 39.88 4.89
N ASN A 66 3.66 41.21 4.89
CA ASN A 66 4.16 42.01 6.00
C ASN A 66 3.04 42.99 6.42
N GLY A 67 2.20 42.56 7.35
CA GLY A 67 0.97 43.28 7.69
C GLY A 67 0.02 43.34 6.50
N SER A 68 -0.31 44.55 6.04
CA SER A 68 -1.14 44.77 4.84
C SER A 68 -0.34 44.78 3.53
N GLN A 69 1.00 44.82 3.59
CA GLN A 69 1.84 44.81 2.41
C GLN A 69 2.03 43.38 1.91
N LYS A 70 1.91 43.21 0.60
CA LYS A 70 2.04 41.93 -0.09
C LYS A 70 3.15 42.02 -1.12
N ASN A 71 4.26 41.33 -0.86
CA ASN A 71 5.48 41.35 -1.67
C ASN A 71 5.56 40.10 -2.55
N GLU A 72 5.65 40.27 -3.86
CA GLU A 72 5.79 39.14 -4.80
C GLU A 72 7.19 38.54 -4.69
N LEU A 73 7.26 37.23 -4.44
CA LEU A 73 8.50 36.45 -4.39
C LEU A 73 8.81 35.81 -5.73
N CYS A 74 7.77 35.31 -6.40
CA CYS A 74 7.88 34.70 -7.72
C CYS A 74 6.58 34.80 -8.51
N SER A 75 6.70 34.70 -9.83
CA SER A 75 5.60 34.64 -10.79
C SER A 75 5.96 33.66 -11.89
N LEU A 76 5.31 32.51 -11.91
CA LEU A 76 5.60 31.36 -12.76
C LEU A 76 4.44 31.17 -13.72
N GLU A 77 4.68 31.36 -15.02
CA GLU A 77 3.64 31.26 -16.06
C GLU A 77 3.92 30.07 -16.98
N GLN A 78 2.86 29.34 -17.30
CA GLN A 78 2.88 28.29 -18.31
C GLN A 78 1.64 28.41 -19.21
N LYS A 79 1.86 28.23 -20.51
CA LYS A 79 0.77 28.03 -21.46
C LYS A 79 0.54 26.53 -21.59
N ARG A 80 -0.72 26.13 -21.42
CA ARG A 80 -1.10 24.72 -21.45
C ARG A 80 -2.35 24.56 -22.31
N LYS A 81 -2.33 23.54 -23.17
CA LYS A 81 -3.53 23.02 -23.80
C LYS A 81 -4.21 22.05 -22.84
N VAL A 82 -5.42 22.37 -22.42
CA VAL A 82 -6.30 21.52 -21.59
C VAL A 82 -7.09 20.61 -22.53
N LEU A 83 -6.93 19.31 -22.36
CA LEU A 83 -7.58 18.30 -23.21
C LEU A 83 -8.99 17.99 -22.71
N LYS A 84 -9.88 17.63 -23.63
CA LYS A 84 -11.26 17.25 -23.28
C LYS A 84 -11.36 15.99 -22.42
N ASP A 85 -10.35 15.12 -22.37
CA ASP A 85 -10.32 13.93 -21.52
C ASP A 85 -9.70 14.18 -20.13
N GLU A 86 -9.25 15.40 -19.84
CA GLU A 86 -8.77 15.82 -18.52
C GLU A 86 -9.92 16.40 -17.69
N ASN A 87 -10.59 15.59 -16.87
CA ASN A 87 -11.64 16.08 -15.96
C ASN A 87 -11.07 17.06 -14.92
N ILE A 88 -9.89 16.77 -14.39
CA ILE A 88 -9.19 17.60 -13.41
C ILE A 88 -7.78 17.88 -13.91
N VAL A 89 -7.46 19.16 -14.03
CA VAL A 89 -6.13 19.63 -14.41
C VAL A 89 -5.34 19.97 -13.17
N TYR A 90 -4.07 19.55 -13.12
CA TYR A 90 -3.14 19.83 -12.04
C TYR A 90 -1.94 20.62 -12.55
N ILE A 91 -1.68 21.75 -11.91
CA ILE A 91 -0.51 22.59 -12.10
C ILE A 91 0.33 22.52 -10.83
N ARG A 92 1.62 22.23 -10.99
CA ARG A 92 2.56 22.08 -9.87
C ARG A 92 3.73 23.00 -10.10
N GLU A 93 3.95 23.90 -9.15
CA GLU A 93 5.02 24.89 -9.20
C GLU A 93 5.83 24.86 -7.92
N SER A 94 7.09 25.29 -8.00
CA SER A 94 8.03 25.28 -6.88
C SER A 94 8.88 26.54 -6.86
N TRP A 95 9.21 27.00 -5.66
CA TRP A 95 10.09 28.15 -5.46
C TRP A 95 10.89 28.00 -4.17
N GLY A 96 12.12 28.53 -4.15
CA GLY A 96 13.02 28.45 -3.00
C GLY A 96 14.45 28.14 -3.42
N ASN A 97 15.22 27.58 -2.49
CA ASN A 97 16.61 27.20 -2.75
C ASN A 97 16.99 25.92 -1.99
N ALA A 98 18.15 25.34 -2.32
CA ALA A 98 18.60 24.07 -1.75
C ALA A 98 19.05 24.17 -0.28
N ALA A 99 19.33 25.37 0.23
CA ALA A 99 19.89 25.58 1.57
C ALA A 99 18.79 26.00 2.56
N PRO A 100 18.36 25.13 3.48
CA PRO A 100 17.30 25.46 4.43
C PRO A 100 17.71 26.62 5.34
N GLY A 101 16.74 27.36 5.85
CA GLY A 101 16.95 28.51 6.75
C GLY A 101 17.42 29.81 6.09
N THR A 102 17.76 29.78 4.79
CA THR A 102 18.34 30.94 4.09
C THR A 102 17.31 31.79 3.36
N TYR A 103 16.38 31.18 2.61
CA TYR A 103 15.41 31.91 1.79
C TYR A 103 14.12 32.22 2.55
N TRP A 104 13.47 31.17 3.06
CA TRP A 104 12.19 31.28 3.77
C TRP A 104 12.42 31.79 5.19
N GLN A 105 12.01 33.04 5.44
CA GLN A 105 12.07 33.68 6.75
C GLN A 105 10.76 33.45 7.50
N LYS A 106 10.75 33.68 8.82
CA LYS A 106 9.50 33.63 9.58
C LYS A 106 8.47 34.61 9.00
N GLY A 107 7.24 34.15 8.81
CA GLY A 107 6.09 35.00 8.52
C GLY A 107 5.02 34.33 7.68
N ASP A 108 4.10 35.17 7.19
CA ASP A 108 2.90 34.76 6.48
C ASP A 108 3.15 34.82 4.97
N TYR A 109 2.72 33.79 4.26
CA TYR A 109 2.92 33.66 2.81
C TYR A 109 1.62 33.22 2.13
N SER A 110 1.50 33.45 0.83
CA SER A 110 0.45 32.82 0.04
C SER A 110 0.87 32.46 -1.38
N TRP A 111 0.26 31.39 -1.89
CA TRP A 111 0.25 31.04 -3.30
C TRP A 111 -1.07 31.47 -3.92
N GLU A 112 -1.00 32.13 -5.06
CA GLU A 112 -2.17 32.52 -5.86
C GLU A 112 -2.09 31.90 -7.24
N ALA A 113 -3.22 31.40 -7.73
CA ALA A 113 -3.34 30.86 -9.07
C ALA A 113 -4.18 31.79 -9.94
N TYR A 114 -3.74 31.99 -11.18
CA TYR A 114 -4.40 32.79 -12.19
C TYR A 114 -4.60 31.96 -13.45
N ILE A 115 -5.75 32.10 -14.10
CA ILE A 115 -6.01 31.57 -15.44
C ILE A 115 -6.43 32.75 -16.31
N ASP A 116 -5.70 32.98 -17.40
CA ASP A 116 -5.92 34.08 -18.35
C ASP A 116 -6.02 35.45 -17.63
N GLU A 117 -5.04 35.73 -16.77
CA GLU A 117 -4.93 36.95 -15.93
C GLU A 117 -5.97 37.10 -14.81
N VAL A 118 -6.94 36.17 -14.67
CA VAL A 118 -7.95 36.22 -13.62
C VAL A 118 -7.51 35.39 -12.42
N LYS A 119 -7.49 35.97 -11.21
CA LYS A 119 -7.20 35.23 -9.97
C LYS A 119 -8.30 34.20 -9.71
N VAL A 120 -7.92 32.93 -9.62
CA VAL A 120 -8.83 31.78 -9.47
C VAL A 120 -8.85 31.25 -8.03
N GLY A 121 -7.74 31.35 -7.32
CA GLY A 121 -7.64 30.87 -5.95
C GLY A 121 -6.43 31.42 -5.20
N GLU A 122 -6.46 31.26 -3.89
CA GLU A 122 -5.35 31.59 -2.99
C GLU A 122 -5.28 30.56 -1.86
N SER A 123 -4.06 30.20 -1.47
CA SER A 123 -3.81 29.37 -0.29
C SER A 123 -2.67 29.98 0.53
N LYS A 124 -2.92 30.15 1.84
CA LYS A 124 -1.97 30.73 2.78
C LYS A 124 -1.14 29.64 3.45
N PHE A 125 0.11 29.95 3.71
CA PHE A 125 1.01 29.15 4.54
C PHE A 125 1.88 30.04 5.42
N TYR A 126 2.49 29.42 6.42
CA TYR A 126 3.22 30.07 7.49
C TYR A 126 4.59 29.39 7.62
N VAL A 127 5.64 30.20 7.67
CA VAL A 127 6.98 29.73 7.98
C VAL A 127 7.29 30.18 9.39
N GLU A 128 7.67 29.25 10.25
CA GLU A 128 7.94 29.49 11.66
C GLU A 128 9.43 29.35 11.96
N ASP A 129 9.90 30.07 12.97
CA ASP A 129 11.30 30.07 13.40
C ASP A 129 11.39 30.16 14.91
N VAL A 130 11.33 28.99 15.57
CA VAL A 130 11.57 28.86 17.02
C VAL A 130 13.02 28.52 17.36
N GLY A 131 13.85 28.24 16.36
CA GLY A 131 15.25 27.84 16.49
C GLY A 131 15.54 26.53 15.76
N GLN A 132 16.82 26.21 15.62
CA GLN A 132 17.24 24.99 14.95
C GLN A 132 17.20 23.81 15.92
N ALA A 133 16.28 22.87 15.70
CA ALA A 133 16.13 21.66 16.49
C ALA A 133 17.21 20.62 16.15
N LYS A 134 17.57 19.78 17.12
CA LYS A 134 18.27 18.52 16.84
C LYS A 134 17.30 17.52 16.19
N PRO A 135 17.81 16.47 15.50
CA PRO A 135 16.95 15.40 15.02
C PRO A 135 16.06 14.83 16.14
N ASN A 136 14.75 14.69 15.87
CA ASN A 136 13.72 14.23 16.80
C ASN A 136 13.46 15.12 18.03
N GLU A 137 13.95 16.37 18.05
CA GLU A 137 13.66 17.33 19.11
C GLU A 137 12.49 18.24 18.73
N ASN A 138 11.46 18.31 19.58
CA ASN A 138 10.39 19.30 19.45
C ASN A 138 10.72 20.54 20.31
N LEU A 139 10.95 21.68 19.65
CA LEU A 139 11.21 22.97 20.30
C LEU A 139 9.94 23.82 20.52
N PHE A 140 8.82 23.43 19.92
CA PHE A 140 7.62 24.27 19.86
C PHE A 140 6.76 24.14 21.11
N PHE A 141 6.39 22.91 21.48
CA PHE A 141 5.51 22.65 22.61
C PHE A 141 5.81 21.33 23.30
N ASP A 142 5.40 21.25 24.57
CA ASP A 142 5.35 20.00 25.32
C ASP A 142 3.91 19.48 25.37
N ILE A 143 3.74 18.19 25.09
CA ILE A 143 2.46 17.49 25.22
C ILE A 143 2.17 17.29 26.71
N ILE A 144 1.01 17.74 27.17
CA ILE A 144 0.56 17.58 28.55
C ILE A 144 -0.26 16.30 28.72
N SER A 145 -1.21 16.07 27.81
CA SER A 145 -2.04 14.87 27.85
C SER A 145 -2.66 14.58 26.50
N ILE A 146 -2.89 13.29 26.24
CA ILE A 146 -3.72 12.82 25.14
C ILE A 146 -4.70 11.82 25.74
N LYS A 147 -5.99 12.13 25.72
CA LYS A 147 -7.02 11.26 26.30
C LYS A 147 -8.09 10.94 25.28
N MET A 148 -8.41 9.66 25.12
CA MET A 148 -9.31 9.18 24.09
C MET A 148 -10.73 9.05 24.67
N PHE A 149 -11.76 9.40 23.91
CA PHE A 149 -13.17 9.27 24.32
C PHE A 149 -14.09 9.04 23.13
N GLU A 150 -15.28 8.48 23.38
CA GLU A 150 -16.34 8.35 22.39
C GLU A 150 -17.26 9.57 22.42
N GLY A 151 -17.80 9.96 21.27
CA GLY A 151 -18.78 11.04 21.21
C GLY A 151 -19.54 11.09 19.90
N ASP A 152 -20.47 12.04 19.82
CA ASP A 152 -21.12 12.43 18.57
C ASP A 152 -20.19 13.30 17.71
N GLY A 153 -20.73 13.93 16.66
CA GLY A 153 -19.98 14.86 15.82
C GLY A 153 -19.52 16.16 16.50
N GLN A 154 -19.81 16.38 17.79
CA GLN A 154 -19.59 17.63 18.51
C GLN A 154 -18.80 17.44 19.82
N ALA A 155 -17.56 16.97 19.71
CA ALA A 155 -16.66 16.71 20.85
C ALA A 155 -16.54 17.84 21.89
N HIS A 156 -16.57 19.10 21.46
CA HIS A 156 -16.42 20.27 22.33
C HIS A 156 -17.67 20.54 23.19
N ALA A 157 -18.84 20.10 22.74
CA ALA A 157 -20.12 20.34 23.41
C ALA A 157 -20.49 19.24 24.42
N LEU A 158 -19.69 18.17 24.52
CA LEU A 158 -19.95 17.07 25.44
C LEU A 158 -19.79 17.53 26.90
N PRO A 159 -20.85 17.46 27.72
CA PRO A 159 -20.86 17.99 29.08
C PRO A 159 -19.97 17.20 30.04
N GLU A 160 -19.80 15.89 29.82
CA GLU A 160 -18.90 15.02 30.55
C GLU A 160 -18.20 14.08 29.56
N LYS A 161 -16.87 13.96 29.68
CA LYS A 161 -16.06 13.08 28.83
C LYS A 161 -15.63 11.87 29.62
N LYS A 162 -16.07 10.70 29.17
CA LYS A 162 -15.60 9.41 29.69
C LYS A 162 -14.40 8.96 28.87
N TYR A 163 -13.23 8.91 29.50
CA TYR A 163 -12.00 8.51 28.83
C TYR A 163 -11.91 6.99 28.75
N LEU A 164 -11.57 6.51 27.56
CA LEU A 164 -11.61 5.10 27.18
C LEU A 164 -10.23 4.63 26.72
N LYS A 165 -9.87 3.41 27.13
CA LYS A 165 -8.77 2.64 26.54
C LYS A 165 -9.27 1.64 25.49
N THR A 166 -10.53 1.22 25.62
CA THR A 166 -11.21 0.33 24.67
C THR A 166 -12.58 0.87 24.31
N PHE A 167 -12.88 0.86 23.02
CA PHE A 167 -14.09 1.37 22.40
C PHE A 167 -15.06 0.23 22.05
N SER A 168 -16.36 0.47 22.12
CA SER A 168 -17.39 -0.50 21.72
C SER A 168 -17.58 -0.48 20.21
N GLN A 169 -17.37 -1.60 19.51
CA GLN A 169 -17.64 -1.72 18.07
C GLN A 169 -19.09 -1.35 17.72
N LYS A 170 -20.03 -1.75 18.60
CA LYS A 170 -21.47 -1.56 18.39
C LYS A 170 -21.89 -0.11 18.53
N ASP A 171 -21.27 0.62 19.45
CA ASP A 171 -21.76 1.93 19.90
C ASP A 171 -20.88 3.09 19.42
N THR A 172 -19.61 2.84 19.08
CA THR A 172 -18.64 3.89 18.75
C THR A 172 -18.96 4.55 17.41
N ARG A 173 -19.32 5.83 17.47
CA ARG A 173 -19.52 6.70 16.31
C ARG A 173 -18.22 7.38 15.88
N TYR A 174 -17.64 8.11 16.83
CA TYR A 174 -16.37 8.80 16.68
C TYR A 174 -15.42 8.38 17.78
N VAL A 175 -14.16 8.18 17.39
CA VAL A 175 -13.05 8.13 18.32
C VAL A 175 -12.46 9.54 18.34
N TRP A 176 -12.63 10.22 19.48
CA TRP A 176 -12.08 11.55 19.73
C TRP A 176 -10.87 11.46 20.64
N SER A 177 -10.02 12.47 20.54
CA SER A 177 -8.90 12.71 21.45
C SER A 177 -9.01 14.11 22.03
N GLU A 178 -8.90 14.23 23.35
CA GLU A 178 -8.58 15.49 24.03
C GLU A 178 -7.05 15.61 24.06
N PHE A 179 -6.52 16.46 23.17
CA PHE A 179 -5.10 16.73 23.07
C PHE A 179 -4.77 18.07 23.73
N SER A 180 -3.94 18.03 24.77
CA SER A 180 -3.50 19.21 25.50
C SER A 180 -2.00 19.41 25.41
N PHE A 181 -1.56 20.63 25.12
CA PHE A 181 -0.15 20.99 25.03
C PHE A 181 0.11 22.39 25.61
N LYS A 182 1.39 22.67 25.92
CA LYS A 182 1.85 23.99 26.39
C LYS A 182 2.98 24.51 25.51
N ASN A 183 3.00 25.82 25.28
CA ASN A 183 4.07 26.46 24.54
C ASN A 183 5.41 26.30 25.29
N LYS A 184 6.42 25.74 24.61
CA LYS A 184 7.80 25.58 25.11
C LYS A 184 8.71 26.70 24.62
N SER A 185 8.34 27.34 23.50
CA SER A 185 9.08 28.43 22.89
C SER A 185 8.71 29.79 23.52
N PRO A 186 9.67 30.71 23.68
CA PRO A 186 9.36 32.09 24.05
C PRO A 186 8.68 32.85 22.89
N LYS A 187 8.76 32.34 21.66
CA LYS A 187 8.19 32.95 20.47
C LYS A 187 6.78 32.44 20.20
N ASP A 188 6.05 33.20 19.40
CA ASP A 188 4.77 32.81 18.83
C ASP A 188 4.98 31.99 17.54
N TYR A 189 3.97 31.19 17.21
CA TYR A 189 3.94 30.40 15.98
C TYR A 189 2.52 29.87 15.70
N TYR A 190 2.23 29.56 14.45
CA TYR A 190 1.10 28.70 14.10
C TYR A 190 1.47 27.24 14.30
N ALA A 191 0.56 26.46 14.88
CA ALA A 191 0.69 25.03 15.05
C ALA A 191 -0.36 24.32 14.18
N GLU A 192 0.09 23.60 13.15
CA GLU A 192 -0.74 22.67 12.39
C GLU A 192 -0.39 21.24 12.80
N ILE A 193 -1.30 20.60 13.52
CA ILE A 193 -1.10 19.28 14.09
C ILE A 193 -2.04 18.30 13.40
N PHE A 194 -1.49 17.20 12.90
CA PHE A 194 -2.22 16.14 12.21
C PHE A 194 -2.44 14.96 13.15
N PHE A 195 -3.65 14.43 13.14
CA PHE A 195 -4.05 13.26 13.91
C PHE A 195 -4.50 12.18 12.93
N ASN A 196 -3.62 11.22 12.68
CA ASN A 196 -3.80 10.17 11.70
C ASN A 196 -4.20 8.88 12.39
N PHE A 197 -5.32 8.29 11.98
CA PHE A 197 -5.82 7.04 12.52
C PHE A 197 -5.46 5.92 11.57
N TYR A 198 -4.86 4.86 12.09
CA TYR A 198 -4.46 3.68 11.33
C TYR A 198 -5.10 2.43 11.91
N ASP A 199 -5.41 1.48 11.04
CA ASP A 199 -5.73 0.12 11.46
C ASP A 199 -4.47 -0.68 11.81
N ASN A 200 -4.67 -1.90 12.27
CA ASN A 200 -3.60 -2.83 12.65
C ASN A 200 -2.69 -3.22 11.48
N ALA A 201 -3.15 -3.07 10.24
CA ALA A 201 -2.35 -3.30 9.04
C ALA A 201 -1.51 -2.06 8.64
N GLY A 202 -1.60 -0.95 9.41
CA GLY A 202 -0.93 0.30 9.11
C GLY A 202 -1.59 1.09 7.98
N GLN A 203 -2.83 0.77 7.59
CA GLN A 203 -3.57 1.53 6.59
C GLN A 203 -4.26 2.73 7.23
N LEU A 204 -4.16 3.89 6.59
CA LEU A 204 -4.77 5.13 7.07
C LEU A 204 -6.30 5.02 7.00
N LYS A 205 -6.94 4.97 8.17
CA LYS A 205 -8.40 5.03 8.32
C LYS A 205 -8.95 6.43 8.08
N GLY A 206 -8.22 7.43 8.55
CA GLY A 206 -8.69 8.81 8.52
C GLY A 206 -7.67 9.76 9.12
N SER A 207 -7.85 11.06 8.86
CA SER A 207 -6.99 12.11 9.37
C SER A 207 -7.82 13.32 9.80
N HIS A 208 -7.35 14.00 10.83
CA HIS A 208 -7.87 15.29 11.28
C HIS A 208 -6.70 16.26 11.43
N ALA A 209 -6.73 17.38 10.72
CA ALA A 209 -5.73 18.45 10.86
C ALA A 209 -6.31 19.61 11.67
N TYR A 210 -5.54 20.11 12.64
CA TYR A 210 -5.94 21.24 13.48
C TYR A 210 -4.90 22.36 13.39
N LEU A 211 -5.32 23.54 12.95
CA LEU A 211 -4.48 24.74 12.86
C LEU A 211 -4.84 25.71 13.99
N THR A 212 -3.87 26.11 14.80
CA THR A 212 -4.07 27.06 15.90
C THR A 212 -2.90 28.03 16.06
N TYR A 213 -3.16 29.22 16.57
CA TYR A 213 -2.11 30.21 16.88
C TYR A 213 -1.66 30.08 18.34
N VAL A 214 -0.36 29.91 18.54
CA VAL A 214 0.27 29.81 19.85
C VAL A 214 0.94 31.14 20.18
N ALA A 215 0.52 31.75 21.28
CA ALA A 215 0.95 33.08 21.68
C ALA A 215 2.35 33.03 22.35
N PRO A 216 3.17 34.08 22.20
CA PRO A 216 4.52 34.10 22.77
C PRO A 216 4.46 34.21 24.29
N ASN A 217 5.48 33.69 24.98
CA ASN A 217 5.62 33.80 26.44
C ASN A 217 4.39 33.38 27.26
N THR A 218 3.76 32.26 26.88
CA THR A 218 2.59 31.71 27.58
C THR A 218 2.87 30.32 28.20
N PRO A 219 3.91 30.16 29.05
CA PRO A 219 4.33 28.84 29.55
C PRO A 219 3.26 28.13 30.40
N ASP A 220 2.36 28.88 31.04
CA ASP A 220 1.28 28.31 31.87
C ASP A 220 0.00 28.03 31.09
N LYS A 221 -0.14 28.56 29.87
CA LYS A 221 -1.37 28.42 29.07
C LYS A 221 -1.41 27.03 28.45
N VAL A 222 -2.45 26.27 28.80
CA VAL A 222 -2.77 24.99 28.16
C VAL A 222 -3.68 25.22 26.97
N TYR A 223 -3.26 24.70 25.81
CA TYR A 223 -4.07 24.62 24.61
C TYR A 223 -4.70 23.25 24.55
N THR A 224 -6.03 23.16 24.49
CA THR A 224 -6.78 21.90 24.39
C THR A 224 -7.59 21.88 23.11
N ILE A 225 -7.44 20.80 22.34
CA ILE A 225 -8.13 20.60 21.06
C ILE A 225 -8.72 19.19 21.01
N PHE A 226 -9.73 19.01 20.16
CA PHE A 226 -10.51 17.78 20.09
C PHE A 226 -10.52 17.15 18.69
N PRO A 227 -9.39 16.64 18.19
CA PRO A 227 -9.35 15.90 16.93
C PRO A 227 -10.04 14.54 17.08
N GLY A 228 -10.61 14.06 15.97
CA GLY A 228 -11.26 12.76 15.95
C GLY A 228 -11.69 12.35 14.55
N TRP A 229 -11.98 11.06 14.42
CA TRP A 229 -12.45 10.47 13.18
C TRP A 229 -13.55 9.44 13.47
N GLY A 230 -14.51 9.34 12.56
CA GLY A 230 -15.69 8.51 12.76
C GLY A 230 -16.82 8.87 11.80
N GLY A 231 -18.04 8.56 12.20
CA GLY A 231 -19.26 8.89 11.45
C GLY A 231 -20.45 9.05 12.37
N GLU A 232 -21.52 9.67 11.87
CA GLU A 232 -22.74 9.93 12.66
C GLU A 232 -23.42 8.67 13.19
N THR A 233 -23.22 7.53 12.50
CA THR A 233 -23.70 6.21 12.90
C THR A 233 -22.54 5.27 13.23
N PRO A 234 -22.69 4.37 14.21
CA PRO A 234 -21.70 3.32 14.47
C PRO A 234 -21.44 2.41 13.26
N GLY A 235 -20.33 1.67 13.29
CA GLY A 235 -19.98 0.66 12.27
C GLY A 235 -18.77 0.99 11.38
N ARG A 236 -18.10 2.13 11.59
CA ARG A 236 -16.83 2.46 10.89
C ARG A 236 -15.59 1.84 11.53
N TRP A 237 -15.73 1.37 12.76
CA TRP A 237 -14.72 0.70 13.56
C TRP A 237 -15.10 -0.76 13.71
N THR A 238 -14.15 -1.66 13.53
CA THR A 238 -14.32 -3.11 13.67
C THR A 238 -13.57 -3.60 14.90
N ASP A 239 -13.85 -4.83 15.35
CA ASP A 239 -13.07 -5.47 16.42
C ASP A 239 -11.62 -5.65 15.96
N ASP A 240 -10.73 -4.73 16.36
CA ASP A 240 -9.32 -4.69 15.98
C ASP A 240 -8.52 -3.69 16.83
N SER A 241 -7.19 -3.75 16.70
CA SER A 241 -6.26 -2.76 17.22
C SER A 241 -6.10 -1.59 16.25
N TYR A 242 -5.99 -0.39 16.79
CA TYR A 242 -5.82 0.83 16.03
C TYR A 242 -4.76 1.70 16.66
N THR A 243 -4.23 2.62 15.87
CA THR A 243 -3.24 3.59 16.32
C THR A 243 -3.62 4.98 15.86
N MET A 244 -3.61 5.94 16.79
CA MET A 244 -3.64 7.36 16.45
C MET A 244 -2.22 7.91 16.53
N GLU A 245 -1.72 8.45 15.42
CA GLU A 245 -0.47 9.17 15.33
C GLU A 245 -0.71 10.68 15.39
N VAL A 246 0.09 11.37 16.19
CA VAL A 246 0.14 12.83 16.23
C VAL A 246 1.39 13.28 15.50
N VAL A 247 1.22 14.01 14.40
CA VAL A 247 2.30 14.48 13.54
C VAL A 247 2.32 16.00 13.54
N PHE A 248 3.50 16.58 13.73
CA PHE A 248 3.73 18.02 13.69
C PHE A 248 5.00 18.30 12.90
N MET A 249 4.92 19.20 11.91
CA MET A 249 6.03 19.52 11.01
C MET A 249 6.72 18.26 10.44
N ASP A 250 5.94 17.33 9.91
CA ASP A 250 6.38 16.03 9.34
C ASP A 250 7.08 15.08 10.34
N ASN A 251 7.18 15.46 11.62
CA ASN A 251 7.72 14.63 12.68
C ASN A 251 6.57 13.96 13.44
N LEU A 252 6.70 12.65 13.65
CA LEU A 252 5.81 11.91 14.55
C LEU A 252 6.18 12.29 16.00
N ILE A 253 5.25 12.93 16.72
CA ILE A 253 5.49 13.46 18.08
C ILE A 253 4.75 12.70 19.18
N ALA A 254 3.70 11.94 18.84
CA ALA A 254 3.10 10.98 19.74
C ALA A 254 2.38 9.85 19.00
N THR A 255 2.25 8.71 19.66
CA THR A 255 1.47 7.56 19.22
C THR A 255 0.57 7.10 20.35
N VAL A 256 -0.70 6.85 20.03
CA VAL A 256 -1.72 6.38 20.98
C VAL A 256 -2.40 5.14 20.42
N PRO A 257 -1.97 3.93 20.82
CA PRO A 257 -2.72 2.71 20.52
C PRO A 257 -4.04 2.70 21.28
N PHE A 258 -5.09 2.20 20.61
CA PHE A 258 -6.38 1.94 21.21
C PHE A 258 -7.01 0.69 20.60
N PHE A 259 -7.95 0.08 21.32
CA PHE A 259 -8.65 -1.12 20.87
C PHE A 259 -10.13 -0.81 20.67
N VAL A 260 -10.74 -1.41 19.65
CA VAL A 260 -12.19 -1.45 19.49
C VAL A 260 -12.60 -2.91 19.63
N GLY A 261 -13.57 -3.21 20.48
CA GLY A 261 -14.01 -4.58 20.75
C GLY A 261 -15.48 -4.66 21.16
N ILE A 262 -15.88 -5.79 21.74
CA ILE A 262 -17.28 -6.07 22.08
C ILE A 262 -17.82 -5.14 23.19
N ALA A 263 -16.97 -4.77 24.15
CA ALA A 263 -17.33 -3.90 25.27
C ALA A 263 -16.36 -2.73 25.36
N LEU A 264 -16.86 -1.58 25.82
CA LEU A 264 -16.02 -0.43 26.14
C LEU A 264 -15.34 -0.63 27.51
N GLU A 265 -14.13 -0.11 27.65
CA GLU A 265 -13.40 -0.09 28.91
C GLU A 265 -12.91 1.33 29.22
N GLU A 266 -13.34 1.88 30.35
CA GLU A 266 -12.87 3.16 30.86
C GLU A 266 -11.39 3.07 31.27
N GLY A 267 -10.64 4.13 30.99
CA GLY A 267 -9.21 4.21 31.28
C GLY A 267 -8.48 5.19 30.36
N GLU A 268 -7.24 5.50 30.73
CA GLU A 268 -6.37 6.31 29.87
C GLU A 268 -5.64 5.39 28.89
N ALA A 269 -5.70 5.73 27.59
CA ALA A 269 -4.92 5.06 26.57
C ALA A 269 -3.42 5.28 26.82
N ALA A 270 -2.59 4.28 26.48
CA ALA A 270 -1.15 4.44 26.60
C ALA A 270 -0.67 5.52 25.62
N VAL A 271 -0.06 6.58 26.13
CA VAL A 271 0.50 7.66 25.30
C VAL A 271 2.01 7.46 25.20
N ILE A 272 2.52 7.41 23.97
CA ILE A 272 3.92 7.13 23.70
C ILE A 272 4.51 8.32 22.96
N THR A 273 5.38 9.06 23.65
CA THR A 273 6.02 10.31 23.18
C THR A 273 7.54 10.20 23.07
N ASP A 274 8.13 9.10 23.54
CA ASP A 274 9.57 8.87 23.48
C ASP A 274 9.98 8.40 22.08
N ALA A 275 10.81 9.16 21.37
CA ALA A 275 11.20 8.86 19.99
C ALA A 275 11.78 7.45 19.80
N GLY A 276 12.49 6.90 20.80
CA GLY A 276 13.01 5.52 20.77
C GLY A 276 11.90 4.48 20.90
N LYS A 277 10.93 4.70 21.80
CA LYS A 277 9.73 3.86 21.93
C LYS A 277 8.79 4.01 20.74
N MET A 278 8.68 5.20 20.16
CA MET A 278 7.89 5.47 18.95
C MET A 278 8.52 4.81 17.73
N MET A 279 9.84 4.88 17.55
CA MET A 279 10.53 4.10 16.49
C MET A 279 10.39 2.59 16.73
N SER A 280 10.42 2.11 17.98
CA SER A 280 10.13 0.71 18.32
C SER A 280 8.67 0.30 18.05
N GLN A 281 7.74 1.27 18.03
CA GLN A 281 6.34 1.05 17.71
C GLN A 281 6.00 1.25 16.23
N ALA A 282 6.62 2.21 15.54
CA ALA A 282 6.54 2.37 14.09
C ALA A 282 7.17 1.17 13.37
N SER A 283 8.22 0.57 13.95
CA SER A 283 8.75 -0.74 13.52
C SER A 283 7.83 -1.91 13.92
N LYS A 284 6.99 -1.79 14.96
CA LYS A 284 5.89 -2.73 15.28
C LYS A 284 4.59 -2.48 14.49
N ALA A 285 4.40 -1.31 13.89
CA ALA A 285 3.29 -0.99 12.99
C ALA A 285 3.65 -1.37 11.54
N ALA A 286 4.93 -1.28 11.17
CA ALA A 286 5.49 -1.79 9.92
C ALA A 286 5.87 -3.28 9.97
N SER A 287 5.54 -3.98 11.05
CA SER A 287 5.66 -5.44 11.13
C SER A 287 4.39 -6.00 11.76
N PRO A 288 3.71 -6.99 11.14
CA PRO A 288 2.54 -7.59 11.75
C PRO A 288 3.03 -8.31 13.01
N THR A 289 2.83 -7.66 14.15
CA THR A 289 3.16 -8.24 15.43
C THR A 289 2.18 -7.70 16.46
N SER A 290 0.97 -8.29 16.42
CA SER A 290 0.44 -8.96 17.61
C SER A 290 1.60 -9.48 18.45
N ASN A 291 1.58 -9.40 19.79
CA ASN A 291 2.56 -10.06 20.67
C ASN A 291 2.62 -11.59 20.42
N LYS A 292 3.19 -11.97 19.29
CA LYS A 292 3.39 -13.30 18.75
C LYS A 292 4.90 -13.44 18.66
N SER A 293 5.42 -14.41 19.39
CA SER A 293 6.82 -14.78 19.31
C SER A 293 7.21 -15.13 17.87
N LEU A 294 8.50 -15.13 17.55
CA LEU A 294 8.96 -15.60 16.24
C LEU A 294 8.48 -17.04 15.95
N ASP A 295 8.36 -17.86 17.00
CA ASP A 295 7.79 -19.20 16.93
C ASP A 295 6.31 -19.19 16.54
N ASP A 296 5.50 -18.27 17.08
CA ASP A 296 4.08 -18.15 16.71
C ASP A 296 3.93 -17.73 15.24
N ILE A 297 4.73 -16.76 14.79
CA ILE A 297 4.75 -16.32 13.37
C ILE A 297 5.11 -17.50 12.47
N LEU A 298 6.13 -18.28 12.85
CA LEU A 298 6.56 -19.44 12.11
C LEU A 298 5.48 -20.53 12.07
N TYR A 299 4.86 -20.84 13.21
CA TYR A 299 3.80 -21.84 13.32
C TYR A 299 2.59 -21.47 12.45
N GLU A 300 2.12 -20.23 12.55
CA GLU A 300 1.00 -19.74 11.76
C GLU A 300 1.30 -19.70 10.26
N SER A 301 2.51 -19.26 9.88
CA SER A 301 2.89 -19.18 8.47
C SER A 301 3.03 -20.58 7.85
N LEU A 302 3.50 -21.57 8.63
CA LEU A 302 3.52 -22.97 8.20
C LEU A 302 2.12 -23.57 8.12
N ALA A 303 1.23 -23.24 9.06
CA ALA A 303 -0.17 -23.62 8.98
C ALA A 303 -0.84 -23.02 7.73
N GLU A 304 -0.58 -21.74 7.44
CA GLU A 304 -1.05 -21.05 6.23
C GLU A 304 -0.55 -21.75 4.96
N LEU A 305 0.76 -22.09 4.89
CA LEU A 305 1.34 -22.82 3.77
C LEU A 305 0.69 -24.21 3.58
N ASN A 306 0.55 -24.96 4.67
CA ASN A 306 0.03 -26.33 4.64
C ASN A 306 -1.47 -26.37 4.30
N ALA A 307 -2.21 -25.30 4.63
CA ALA A 307 -3.62 -25.14 4.29
C ALA A 307 -3.88 -24.83 2.81
N LEU A 308 -2.88 -24.35 2.05
CA LEU A 308 -3.03 -24.16 0.61
C LEU A 308 -3.34 -25.50 -0.07
N THR A 309 -4.27 -25.50 -1.01
CA THR A 309 -4.57 -26.70 -1.82
C THR A 309 -3.36 -27.03 -2.70
N GLY A 310 -3.00 -28.32 -2.82
CA GLY A 310 -1.87 -28.80 -3.62
C GLY A 310 -0.48 -28.36 -3.13
N LEU A 311 0.46 -28.19 -4.05
CA LEU A 311 1.84 -27.70 -3.78
C LEU A 311 2.66 -28.60 -2.83
N ASP A 312 2.41 -29.91 -2.82
CA ASP A 312 3.03 -30.85 -1.87
C ASP A 312 4.57 -30.88 -1.95
N ASN A 313 5.13 -30.73 -3.15
CA ASN A 313 6.57 -30.61 -3.35
C ASN A 313 7.15 -29.38 -2.62
N ILE A 314 6.49 -28.22 -2.74
CA ILE A 314 6.92 -26.97 -2.11
C ILE A 314 6.74 -27.06 -0.60
N LYS A 315 5.60 -27.56 -0.14
CA LYS A 315 5.33 -27.78 1.30
C LYS A 315 6.42 -28.65 1.92
N THR A 316 6.78 -29.75 1.27
CA THR A 316 7.83 -30.66 1.74
C THR A 316 9.16 -29.94 1.86
N GLU A 317 9.59 -29.24 0.81
CA GLU A 317 10.89 -28.56 0.78
C GLU A 317 11.00 -27.41 1.79
N VAL A 318 9.91 -26.66 2.02
CA VAL A 318 9.86 -25.61 3.04
C VAL A 318 9.92 -26.19 4.45
N ASN A 319 9.18 -27.28 4.73
CA ASN A 319 9.22 -27.94 6.03
C ASN A 319 10.60 -28.54 6.33
N GLU A 320 11.28 -29.11 5.33
CA GLU A 320 12.66 -29.60 5.47
C GLU A 320 13.65 -28.47 5.75
N MET A 321 13.53 -27.36 5.02
CA MET A 321 14.35 -26.17 5.24
C MET A 321 14.19 -25.62 6.67
N VAL A 322 12.95 -25.52 7.17
CA VAL A 322 12.68 -25.10 8.56
C VAL A 322 13.39 -25.99 9.58
N LYS A 323 13.31 -27.32 9.41
CA LYS A 323 13.99 -28.28 10.29
C LYS A 323 15.51 -28.09 10.26
N LEU A 324 16.09 -27.93 9.06
CA LEU A 324 17.54 -27.75 8.90
C LEU A 324 18.03 -26.44 9.52
N VAL A 325 17.29 -25.35 9.32
CA VAL A 325 17.60 -24.03 9.89
C VAL A 325 17.59 -24.09 11.42
N ARG A 326 16.52 -24.64 12.03
CA ARG A 326 16.43 -24.78 13.49
C ARG A 326 17.61 -25.58 14.05
N PHE A 327 17.93 -26.72 13.43
CA PHE A 327 19.09 -27.53 13.82
C PHE A 327 20.41 -26.76 13.74
N TYR A 328 20.60 -25.92 12.72
CA TYR A 328 21.81 -25.09 12.61
C TYR A 328 21.86 -23.98 13.66
N GLN A 329 20.74 -23.34 13.99
CA GLN A 329 20.66 -22.36 15.07
C GLN A 329 20.99 -22.99 16.42
N GLU A 330 20.40 -24.14 16.73
CA GLU A 330 20.67 -24.90 17.96
C GLU A 330 22.13 -25.36 18.05
N SER A 331 22.73 -25.74 16.91
CA SER A 331 24.12 -26.17 16.81
C SER A 331 25.14 -25.02 16.74
N GLY A 332 24.70 -23.75 16.82
CA GLY A 332 25.56 -22.58 16.69
C GLY A 332 26.24 -22.43 15.32
N LYS A 333 25.70 -23.06 14.27
CA LYS A 333 26.22 -22.98 12.90
C LYS A 333 25.70 -21.72 12.22
N ASP A 334 26.54 -21.11 11.39
CA ASP A 334 26.14 -19.96 10.58
C ASP A 334 25.08 -20.36 9.53
N VAL A 335 23.85 -19.91 9.75
CA VAL A 335 22.69 -20.12 8.89
C VAL A 335 22.78 -19.23 7.64
N LEU A 336 23.13 -17.95 7.82
CA LEU A 336 23.08 -16.94 6.75
C LEU A 336 24.09 -17.23 5.63
N ASN A 337 25.24 -17.83 5.98
CA ASN A 337 26.22 -18.24 4.98
C ASN A 337 25.93 -19.59 4.33
N LYS A 338 24.99 -20.39 4.87
CA LYS A 338 24.66 -21.73 4.37
C LYS A 338 23.36 -21.80 3.58
N PHE A 339 22.46 -20.84 3.74
CA PHE A 339 21.21 -20.79 2.99
C PHE A 339 21.17 -19.58 2.07
N SER A 340 20.99 -19.83 0.78
CA SER A 340 20.62 -18.78 -0.16
C SER A 340 19.17 -18.40 0.05
N LEU A 341 18.90 -17.09 0.16
CA LEU A 341 17.53 -16.54 0.23
C LEU A 341 16.97 -16.22 -1.16
N HIS A 342 17.75 -16.49 -2.20
CA HIS A 342 17.40 -16.20 -3.57
C HIS A 342 16.78 -17.43 -4.20
N THR A 343 15.61 -17.29 -4.83
CA THR A 343 14.85 -18.46 -5.31
C THR A 343 14.16 -18.16 -6.64
N VAL A 344 14.08 -19.17 -7.50
CA VAL A 344 13.38 -19.11 -8.78
C VAL A 344 12.04 -19.82 -8.66
N PHE A 345 10.96 -19.13 -8.98
CA PHE A 345 9.61 -19.69 -9.02
C PHE A 345 9.18 -19.91 -10.47
N THR A 346 8.95 -21.15 -10.86
CA THR A 346 8.53 -21.51 -12.22
C THR A 346 7.15 -22.14 -12.21
N GLY A 347 6.26 -21.68 -13.08
CA GLY A 347 4.97 -22.33 -13.29
C GLY A 347 3.95 -21.40 -13.95
N ASN A 348 2.82 -21.97 -14.35
CA ASN A 348 1.76 -21.23 -15.05
C ASN A 348 1.08 -20.17 -14.14
N PRO A 349 0.33 -19.21 -14.70
CA PRO A 349 -0.40 -18.21 -13.95
C PRO A 349 -1.42 -18.86 -13.01
N GLY A 350 -1.66 -18.24 -11.86
CA GLY A 350 -2.68 -18.72 -10.91
C GLY A 350 -2.32 -20.01 -10.15
N THR A 351 -1.07 -20.47 -10.18
CA THR A 351 -0.57 -21.62 -9.39
C THR A 351 -0.14 -21.26 -7.96
N GLY A 352 -0.25 -19.99 -7.55
CA GLY A 352 0.01 -19.57 -6.17
C GLY A 352 1.42 -19.03 -5.87
N LYS A 353 2.23 -18.75 -6.91
CA LYS A 353 3.60 -18.18 -6.79
C LYS A 353 3.69 -17.00 -5.81
N THR A 354 2.93 -15.95 -6.04
CA THR A 354 2.94 -14.73 -5.21
C THR A 354 2.47 -15.01 -3.78
N THR A 355 1.44 -15.86 -3.62
CA THR A 355 0.93 -16.28 -2.31
C THR A 355 2.01 -17.00 -1.50
N VAL A 356 2.69 -17.97 -2.11
CA VAL A 356 3.80 -18.68 -1.45
C VAL A 356 4.98 -17.76 -1.15
N ALA A 357 5.33 -16.83 -2.04
CA ALA A 357 6.39 -15.86 -1.79
C ALA A 357 6.11 -15.01 -0.54
N ARG A 358 4.86 -14.59 -0.36
CA ARG A 358 4.43 -13.83 0.81
C ARG A 358 4.51 -14.66 2.10
N ILE A 359 4.11 -15.92 2.04
CA ILE A 359 4.20 -16.85 3.18
C ILE A 359 5.67 -17.13 3.53
N LEU A 360 6.53 -17.34 2.53
CA LEU A 360 7.97 -17.54 2.75
C LEU A 360 8.62 -16.35 3.44
N ALA A 361 8.25 -15.11 3.09
CA ALA A 361 8.75 -13.92 3.76
C ALA A 361 8.44 -13.97 5.27
N LYS A 362 7.21 -14.36 5.64
CA LYS A 362 6.83 -14.56 7.05
C LYS A 362 7.56 -15.72 7.71
N ILE A 363 7.76 -16.84 7.00
CA ILE A 363 8.52 -18.00 7.50
C ILE A 363 9.97 -17.59 7.80
N TYR A 364 10.62 -16.84 6.90
CA TYR A 364 11.98 -16.34 7.13
C TYR A 364 12.05 -15.36 8.32
N LYS A 365 11.02 -14.55 8.56
CA LYS A 365 10.91 -13.76 9.79
C LYS A 365 10.78 -14.66 11.02
N GLY A 366 9.87 -15.64 10.99
CA GLY A 366 9.67 -16.56 12.10
C GLY A 366 10.91 -17.43 12.42
N LEU A 367 11.76 -17.67 11.43
CA LEU A 367 13.08 -18.31 11.62
C LEU A 367 14.17 -17.32 12.08
N GLY A 368 13.88 -16.02 12.17
CA GLY A 368 14.88 -14.99 12.49
C GLY A 368 15.94 -14.77 11.41
N ILE A 369 15.70 -15.25 10.19
CA ILE A 369 16.58 -15.06 9.03
C ILE A 369 16.43 -13.64 8.47
N LEU A 370 15.19 -13.14 8.41
CA LEU A 370 14.85 -11.80 7.94
C LEU A 370 14.18 -11.00 9.05
N GLU A 371 14.45 -9.69 9.10
CA GLU A 371 14.01 -8.84 10.21
C GLU A 371 12.50 -8.53 10.20
N LYS A 372 11.92 -8.28 9.01
CA LYS A 372 10.56 -7.71 8.85
C LYS A 372 9.54 -8.69 8.25
N GLY A 373 9.98 -9.57 7.34
CA GLY A 373 9.14 -10.60 6.74
C GLY A 373 8.08 -10.10 5.77
N HIS A 374 8.25 -8.91 5.19
CA HIS A 374 7.37 -8.35 4.16
C HIS A 374 7.82 -8.74 2.75
N LEU A 375 6.90 -8.57 1.80
CA LEU A 375 7.13 -8.84 0.38
C LEU A 375 6.99 -7.53 -0.41
N VAL A 376 7.98 -7.21 -1.25
CA VAL A 376 7.94 -6.10 -2.20
C VAL A 376 7.79 -6.70 -3.59
N GLU A 377 6.59 -6.59 -4.16
CA GLU A 377 6.24 -7.16 -5.47
C GLU A 377 6.47 -6.15 -6.59
N MET A 378 7.22 -6.54 -7.62
CA MET A 378 7.58 -5.71 -8.76
C MET A 378 7.51 -6.52 -10.07
N ASP A 379 7.39 -5.81 -11.18
CA ASP A 379 7.56 -6.32 -12.53
C ASP A 379 8.66 -5.52 -13.27
N ARG A 380 8.74 -5.65 -14.60
CA ARG A 380 9.68 -4.86 -15.41
C ARG A 380 9.46 -3.36 -15.27
N GLU A 381 8.22 -2.89 -15.28
CA GLU A 381 7.91 -1.46 -15.19
C GLU A 381 8.27 -0.91 -13.82
N GLY A 382 8.13 -1.72 -12.76
CA GLY A 382 8.53 -1.37 -11.40
C GLY A 382 10.05 -1.15 -11.24
N LEU A 383 10.88 -1.80 -12.06
CA LEU A 383 12.35 -1.76 -11.93
C LEU A 383 13.02 -0.88 -12.99
N VAL A 384 12.47 -0.80 -14.20
CA VAL A 384 13.06 -0.08 -15.33
C VAL A 384 12.46 1.32 -15.44
N ALA A 385 13.32 2.33 -15.66
CA ALA A 385 12.90 3.70 -15.91
C ALA A 385 12.89 4.02 -17.42
N GLY A 386 12.10 5.02 -17.84
CA GLY A 386 12.01 5.43 -19.24
C GLY A 386 13.19 6.27 -19.75
N TYR A 387 14.10 6.69 -18.85
CA TYR A 387 15.23 7.57 -19.17
C TYR A 387 16.56 6.95 -18.73
N VAL A 388 17.62 7.23 -19.50
CA VAL A 388 18.98 6.72 -19.27
C VAL A 388 19.49 7.13 -17.89
N GLY A 389 20.05 6.17 -17.14
CA GLY A 389 20.68 6.40 -15.82
C GLY A 389 19.70 6.42 -14.63
N GLN A 390 18.39 6.38 -14.86
CA GLN A 390 17.39 6.36 -13.77
C GLN A 390 17.03 4.95 -13.31
N THR A 391 17.22 3.93 -14.16
CA THR A 391 16.93 2.52 -13.82
C THR A 391 17.75 2.07 -12.61
N ALA A 392 18.99 2.54 -12.50
CA ALA A 392 19.83 2.20 -11.38
C ALA A 392 19.31 2.71 -10.03
N ILE A 393 18.80 3.94 -10.03
CA ILE A 393 18.21 4.58 -8.86
C ILE A 393 16.93 3.85 -8.47
N LYS A 394 16.02 3.66 -9.43
CA LYS A 394 14.73 3.01 -9.22
C LYS A 394 14.87 1.57 -8.71
N THR A 395 15.74 0.77 -9.33
CA THR A 395 16.03 -0.60 -8.87
C THR A 395 16.64 -0.59 -7.47
N GLY A 396 17.57 0.34 -7.21
CA GLY A 396 18.18 0.50 -5.88
C GLY A 396 17.17 0.84 -4.79
N GLU A 397 16.24 1.76 -5.06
CA GLU A 397 15.15 2.13 -4.15
C GLU A 397 14.26 0.93 -3.84
N LYS A 398 13.86 0.15 -4.85
CA LYS A 398 13.05 -1.07 -4.64
C LYS A 398 13.76 -2.15 -3.83
N ILE A 399 15.07 -2.30 -4.03
CA ILE A 399 15.89 -3.19 -3.20
C ILE A 399 15.94 -2.67 -1.75
N ASN A 400 16.08 -1.36 -1.54
CA ASN A 400 16.07 -0.77 -0.20
C ASN A 400 14.72 -0.96 0.50
N GLU A 401 13.60 -0.82 -0.23
CA GLU A 401 12.26 -1.14 0.29
C GLU A 401 12.15 -2.61 0.73
N ALA A 402 12.83 -3.53 0.05
CA ALA A 402 12.83 -4.97 0.36
C ALA A 402 13.75 -5.36 1.55
N MET A 403 14.50 -4.43 2.14
CA MET A 403 15.42 -4.72 3.24
C MET A 403 14.71 -5.28 4.48
N GLY A 404 15.15 -6.43 4.96
CA GLY A 404 14.49 -7.22 6.01
C GLY A 404 13.32 -8.07 5.50
N GLY A 405 13.08 -8.12 4.19
CA GLY A 405 12.01 -8.85 3.54
C GLY A 405 12.47 -9.53 2.24
N ILE A 406 11.53 -9.72 1.30
CA ILE A 406 11.79 -10.34 -0.01
C ILE A 406 11.41 -9.37 -1.13
N LEU A 407 12.31 -9.18 -2.10
CA LEU A 407 11.99 -8.58 -3.40
C LEU A 407 11.47 -9.67 -4.34
N PHE A 408 10.21 -9.59 -4.74
CA PHE A 408 9.58 -10.51 -5.69
C PHE A 408 9.46 -9.84 -7.06
N ILE A 409 10.02 -10.46 -8.08
CA ILE A 409 10.03 -9.95 -9.46
C ILE A 409 9.20 -10.92 -10.32
N ASP A 410 7.99 -10.52 -10.68
CA ASP A 410 7.15 -11.30 -11.59
C ASP A 410 7.57 -11.11 -13.04
N GLU A 411 7.37 -12.15 -13.84
CA GLU A 411 7.80 -12.26 -15.23
C GLU A 411 9.24 -11.75 -15.47
N ALA A 412 10.18 -12.15 -14.61
CA ALA A 412 11.54 -11.60 -14.56
C ALA A 412 12.33 -11.75 -15.88
N TYR A 413 11.99 -12.74 -16.71
CA TYR A 413 12.55 -12.92 -18.06
C TYR A 413 12.34 -11.71 -18.98
N SER A 414 11.31 -10.91 -18.72
CA SER A 414 11.05 -9.66 -19.44
C SER A 414 12.21 -8.68 -19.29
N LEU A 415 12.98 -8.72 -18.19
CA LEU A 415 14.18 -7.88 -18.00
C LEU A 415 15.30 -8.22 -18.99
N ALA A 416 15.45 -9.50 -19.36
CA ALA A 416 16.49 -9.97 -20.28
C ALA A 416 16.11 -9.89 -21.77
N SER A 417 14.85 -9.58 -22.08
CA SER A 417 14.29 -9.63 -23.44
C SER A 417 14.71 -8.45 -24.35
N GLY A 418 15.59 -7.55 -23.88
CA GLY A 418 16.04 -6.34 -24.59
C GLY A 418 17.24 -6.53 -25.53
N LYS A 419 17.63 -7.77 -25.87
CA LYS A 419 18.77 -8.04 -26.75
C LYS A 419 18.52 -7.49 -28.16
N GLY A 420 18.96 -6.27 -28.44
CA GLY A 420 18.95 -5.65 -29.77
C GLY A 420 18.40 -4.22 -29.85
N SER A 421 17.81 -3.68 -28.78
CA SER A 421 17.48 -2.25 -28.71
C SER A 421 18.70 -1.45 -28.25
N GLN A 422 18.92 -0.27 -28.84
CA GLN A 422 20.07 0.61 -28.59
C GLN A 422 20.21 1.09 -27.11
N TYR A 423 19.28 0.72 -26.23
CA TYR A 423 19.26 1.04 -24.81
C TYR A 423 18.82 -0.19 -23.96
N ASP A 424 19.79 -0.91 -23.38
CA ASP A 424 19.56 -2.11 -22.56
C ASP A 424 19.32 -1.77 -21.07
N PHE A 425 18.20 -1.11 -20.78
CA PHE A 425 17.85 -0.73 -19.41
C PHE A 425 17.48 -1.95 -18.53
N GLY A 426 17.00 -3.05 -19.14
CA GLY A 426 16.69 -4.28 -18.42
C GLY A 426 17.96 -4.99 -17.91
N GLY A 427 19.02 -5.01 -18.73
CA GLY A 427 20.33 -5.50 -18.32
C GLY A 427 20.92 -4.72 -17.15
N GLU A 428 20.75 -3.39 -17.11
CA GLU A 428 21.19 -2.53 -16.01
C GLU A 428 20.52 -2.92 -14.67
N ALA A 429 19.19 -3.12 -14.67
CA ALA A 429 18.46 -3.57 -13.48
C ALA A 429 18.98 -4.94 -12.97
N ILE A 430 19.20 -5.89 -13.89
CA ILE A 430 19.75 -7.22 -13.55
C ILE A 430 21.13 -7.09 -12.88
N GLN A 431 22.02 -6.27 -13.43
CA GLN A 431 23.36 -6.08 -12.87
C GLN A 431 23.31 -5.54 -11.43
N ILE A 432 22.40 -4.61 -11.16
CA ILE A 432 22.25 -4.00 -9.83
C ILE A 432 21.68 -5.00 -8.84
N ILE A 433 20.66 -5.76 -9.25
CA ILE A 433 20.10 -6.85 -8.42
C ILE A 433 21.21 -7.83 -8.06
N LEU A 434 21.96 -8.33 -9.05
CA LEU A 434 23.06 -9.27 -8.83
C LEU A 434 24.14 -8.72 -7.89
N LYS A 435 24.52 -7.45 -8.06
CA LYS A 435 25.49 -6.79 -7.19
C LYS A 435 24.98 -6.70 -5.75
N ARG A 436 23.71 -6.31 -5.55
CA ARG A 436 23.12 -6.18 -4.20
C ARG A 436 22.88 -7.52 -3.52
N MET A 437 22.56 -8.57 -4.27
CA MET A 437 22.48 -9.95 -3.75
C MET A 437 23.81 -10.39 -3.14
N GLU A 438 24.93 -9.96 -3.72
CA GLU A 438 26.27 -10.22 -3.19
C GLU A 438 26.60 -9.32 -1.99
N ASP A 439 26.51 -8.00 -2.18
CA ASP A 439 26.97 -7.00 -1.21
C ASP A 439 26.15 -7.01 0.09
N LEU A 440 24.86 -7.39 0.01
CA LEU A 440 23.90 -7.32 1.12
C LEU A 440 23.33 -8.69 1.47
N ARG A 441 24.15 -9.74 1.35
CA ARG A 441 23.76 -11.13 1.66
C ARG A 441 23.14 -11.25 3.05
N GLY A 442 22.01 -11.95 3.14
CA GLY A 442 21.28 -12.16 4.40
C GLY A 442 20.50 -10.94 4.91
N LYS A 443 20.55 -9.79 4.22
CA LYS A 443 19.73 -8.60 4.56
C LYS A 443 18.36 -8.60 3.89
N PHE A 444 18.23 -9.28 2.75
CA PHE A 444 16.96 -9.44 2.02
C PHE A 444 17.02 -10.69 1.13
N GLY A 445 15.85 -11.21 0.75
CA GLY A 445 15.70 -12.27 -0.25
C GLY A 445 15.31 -11.74 -1.62
N VAL A 446 15.58 -12.50 -2.69
CA VAL A 446 15.10 -12.16 -4.04
C VAL A 446 14.40 -13.38 -4.62
N ILE A 447 13.14 -13.24 -5.01
CA ILE A 447 12.40 -14.27 -5.71
C ILE A 447 12.11 -13.78 -7.13
N VAL A 448 12.55 -14.53 -8.13
CA VAL A 448 12.22 -14.26 -9.54
C VAL A 448 11.20 -15.29 -10.01
N ALA A 449 10.12 -14.84 -10.62
CA ALA A 449 9.00 -15.68 -11.03
C ALA A 449 8.70 -15.57 -12.53
N GLY A 450 8.13 -16.64 -13.09
CA GLY A 450 7.65 -16.64 -14.47
C GLY A 450 7.28 -18.03 -14.99
N TYR A 451 7.00 -18.10 -16.30
CA TYR A 451 6.77 -19.37 -17.00
C TYR A 451 8.04 -20.21 -17.03
N THR A 452 7.89 -21.53 -16.93
CA THR A 452 9.00 -22.47 -16.77
C THR A 452 10.07 -22.35 -17.86
N GLU A 453 9.68 -22.33 -19.13
CA GLU A 453 10.60 -22.23 -20.26
C GLU A 453 11.34 -20.89 -20.27
N ASN A 454 10.61 -19.78 -20.12
CA ASN A 454 11.18 -18.43 -20.12
C ASN A 454 12.15 -18.22 -18.95
N MET A 455 11.86 -18.78 -17.77
CA MET A 455 12.74 -18.68 -16.61
C MET A 455 14.01 -19.51 -16.80
N GLN A 456 13.95 -20.66 -17.46
CA GLN A 456 15.15 -21.43 -17.81
C GLN A 456 16.07 -20.62 -18.75
N GLU A 457 15.50 -19.97 -19.77
CA GLU A 457 16.24 -19.09 -20.66
C GLU A 457 16.82 -17.87 -19.92
N PHE A 458 16.02 -17.22 -19.06
CA PHE A 458 16.45 -16.08 -18.26
C PHE A 458 17.64 -16.42 -17.35
N ILE A 459 17.55 -17.50 -16.57
CA ILE A 459 18.66 -17.90 -15.69
C ILE A 459 19.88 -18.35 -16.50
N GLY A 460 19.67 -18.99 -17.66
CA GLY A 460 20.73 -19.36 -18.60
C GLY A 460 21.38 -18.18 -19.32
N SER A 461 20.75 -17.01 -19.35
CA SER A 461 21.20 -15.84 -20.11
C SER A 461 22.45 -15.16 -19.52
N ASN A 462 22.70 -15.33 -18.22
CA ASN A 462 23.81 -14.70 -17.50
C ASN A 462 24.38 -15.67 -16.45
N PRO A 463 25.68 -16.01 -16.49
CA PRO A 463 26.32 -16.87 -15.48
C PRO A 463 26.14 -16.38 -14.03
N GLY A 464 26.05 -15.06 -13.82
CA GLY A 464 25.77 -14.45 -12.52
C GLY A 464 24.40 -14.84 -11.97
N LEU A 465 23.36 -14.87 -12.79
CA LEU A 465 22.02 -15.33 -12.38
C LEU A 465 22.08 -16.79 -11.94
N LYS A 466 22.65 -17.67 -12.77
CA LYS A 466 22.78 -19.10 -12.45
C LYS A 466 23.59 -19.36 -11.17
N SER A 467 24.57 -18.51 -10.87
CA SER A 467 25.39 -18.64 -9.66
C SER A 467 24.69 -18.16 -8.38
N ARG A 468 23.83 -17.14 -8.44
CA ARG A 468 23.14 -16.60 -7.25
C ARG A 468 21.81 -17.28 -6.97
N PHE A 469 21.15 -17.80 -8.00
CA PHE A 469 19.87 -18.51 -7.91
C PHE A 469 20.11 -20.02 -8.00
N ASP A 470 20.36 -20.63 -6.84
CA ASP A 470 20.62 -22.07 -6.68
C ASP A 470 19.38 -22.87 -6.24
N LYS A 471 18.30 -22.19 -5.86
CA LYS A 471 17.05 -22.80 -5.40
C LYS A 471 15.89 -22.58 -6.38
N TYR A 472 15.13 -23.64 -6.66
CA TYR A 472 14.06 -23.64 -7.64
C TYR A 472 12.78 -24.27 -7.08
N PHE A 473 11.68 -23.53 -7.11
CA PHE A 473 10.36 -24.04 -6.80
C PHE A 473 9.52 -24.15 -8.07
N GLN A 474 9.11 -25.38 -8.39
CA GLN A 474 8.22 -25.67 -9.49
C GLN A 474 6.78 -25.73 -9.00
N PHE A 475 5.95 -24.83 -9.52
CA PHE A 475 4.52 -24.74 -9.26
C PHE A 475 3.77 -25.46 -10.38
N ALA A 476 3.33 -26.68 -10.10
CA ALA A 476 2.52 -27.47 -11.02
C ALA A 476 1.11 -26.87 -11.19
N ASP A 477 0.46 -27.19 -12.30
CA ASP A 477 -0.96 -26.90 -12.48
C ASP A 477 -1.80 -27.68 -11.46
N TYR A 478 -2.91 -27.10 -11.01
CA TYR A 478 -3.85 -27.79 -10.13
C TYR A 478 -4.54 -28.92 -10.87
N THR A 479 -4.61 -30.08 -10.21
CA THR A 479 -5.47 -31.18 -10.64
C THR A 479 -6.94 -30.77 -10.59
N PRO A 480 -7.84 -31.45 -11.33
CA PRO A 480 -9.27 -31.14 -11.30
C PRO A 480 -9.88 -31.16 -9.89
N ASN A 481 -9.45 -32.11 -9.06
CA ASN A 481 -9.89 -32.21 -7.66
C ASN A 481 -9.44 -30.99 -6.83
N GLU A 482 -8.22 -30.51 -7.05
CA GLU A 482 -7.70 -29.31 -6.39
C GLU A 482 -8.39 -28.04 -6.89
N MET A 483 -8.65 -27.94 -8.20
CA MET A 483 -9.45 -26.85 -8.78
C MET A 483 -10.85 -26.80 -8.18
N PHE A 484 -11.50 -27.96 -8.03
CA PHE A 484 -12.80 -28.07 -7.39
C PHE A 484 -12.74 -27.69 -5.90
N ALA A 485 -11.72 -28.13 -5.17
CA ALA A 485 -11.52 -27.73 -3.77
C ALA A 485 -11.34 -26.20 -3.62
N ILE A 486 -10.59 -25.58 -4.53
CA ILE A 486 -10.44 -24.12 -4.61
C ILE A 486 -11.80 -23.46 -4.89
N ALA A 487 -12.60 -24.00 -5.81
CA ALA A 487 -13.93 -23.48 -6.12
C ALA A 487 -14.84 -23.51 -4.89
N MET A 488 -14.87 -24.62 -4.15
CA MET A 488 -15.66 -24.76 -2.92
C MET A 488 -15.22 -23.77 -1.83
N ALA A 489 -13.92 -23.53 -1.69
CA ALA A 489 -13.42 -22.52 -0.76
C ALA A 489 -13.86 -21.10 -1.14
N HIS A 490 -13.96 -20.79 -2.44
CA HIS A 490 -14.48 -19.51 -2.92
C HIS A 490 -15.99 -19.39 -2.75
N PHE A 491 -16.78 -20.42 -3.08
CA PHE A 491 -18.22 -20.43 -2.84
C PHE A 491 -18.57 -20.22 -1.37
N ASN A 492 -17.85 -20.87 -0.45
CA ASN A 492 -18.03 -20.69 0.99
C ASN A 492 -17.82 -19.23 1.45
N LYS A 493 -16.90 -18.48 0.81
CA LYS A 493 -16.69 -17.04 1.12
C LYS A 493 -17.86 -16.17 0.68
N GLU A 494 -18.52 -16.55 -0.40
CA GLU A 494 -19.74 -15.90 -0.90
C GLU A 494 -21.00 -16.38 -0.15
N SER A 495 -20.86 -17.26 0.85
CA SER A 495 -21.98 -17.91 1.55
C SER A 495 -22.92 -18.69 0.64
N VAL A 496 -22.39 -19.22 -0.47
CA VAL A 496 -23.12 -20.01 -1.47
C VAL A 496 -22.61 -21.45 -1.45
N LYS A 497 -23.50 -22.42 -1.68
CA LYS A 497 -23.18 -23.84 -1.76
C LYS A 497 -23.80 -24.47 -3.01
N PRO A 498 -23.01 -25.13 -3.88
CA PRO A 498 -23.55 -25.91 -4.98
C PRO A 498 -24.31 -27.13 -4.48
N GLU A 499 -25.49 -27.36 -5.03
CA GLU A 499 -26.19 -28.65 -4.92
C GLU A 499 -25.41 -29.75 -5.66
N ALA A 500 -25.79 -31.01 -5.45
CA ALA A 500 -25.07 -32.15 -6.04
C ALA A 500 -24.94 -32.08 -7.58
N ALA A 501 -26.02 -31.72 -8.28
CA ALA A 501 -26.00 -31.61 -9.74
C ALA A 501 -25.09 -30.48 -10.25
N ALA A 502 -25.11 -29.32 -9.60
CA ALA A 502 -24.23 -28.20 -9.93
C ALA A 502 -22.76 -28.55 -9.63
N ALA A 503 -22.50 -29.18 -8.48
CA ALA A 503 -21.17 -29.61 -8.07
C ALA A 503 -20.56 -30.61 -9.06
N ASP A 504 -21.34 -31.62 -9.49
CA ASP A 504 -20.86 -32.62 -10.45
C ASP A 504 -20.63 -32.02 -11.85
N HIS A 505 -21.49 -31.07 -12.27
CA HIS A 505 -21.26 -30.32 -13.50
C HIS A 505 -19.94 -29.54 -13.47
N LEU A 506 -19.68 -28.82 -12.37
CA LEU A 506 -18.44 -28.06 -12.18
C LEU A 506 -17.19 -28.97 -12.15
N LYS A 507 -17.25 -30.13 -11.51
CA LYS A 507 -16.14 -31.11 -11.52
C LYS A 507 -15.81 -31.56 -12.95
N ASN A 508 -16.82 -31.99 -13.71
CA ASN A 508 -16.64 -32.43 -15.09
C ASN A 508 -16.07 -31.31 -15.97
N TYR A 509 -16.49 -30.06 -15.71
CA TYR A 509 -15.94 -28.91 -16.42
C TYR A 509 -14.47 -28.64 -16.06
N PHE A 510 -14.09 -28.76 -14.79
CA PHE A 510 -12.67 -28.66 -14.39
C PHE A 510 -11.81 -29.81 -14.94
N ASP A 511 -12.35 -31.03 -15.03
CA ASP A 511 -11.69 -32.15 -15.71
C ASP A 511 -11.43 -31.82 -17.19
N PHE A 512 -12.43 -31.27 -17.88
CA PHE A 512 -12.31 -30.84 -19.27
C PHE A 512 -11.26 -29.74 -19.44
N LEU A 513 -11.32 -28.68 -18.63
CA LEU A 513 -10.35 -27.57 -18.67
C LEU A 513 -8.92 -28.05 -18.44
N HIS A 514 -8.72 -28.93 -17.45
CA HIS A 514 -7.42 -29.52 -17.18
C HIS A 514 -6.93 -30.37 -18.36
N GLY A 515 -7.83 -31.10 -19.04
CA GLY A 515 -7.50 -31.86 -20.25
C GLY A 515 -7.09 -30.99 -21.46
N GLN A 516 -7.56 -29.75 -21.52
CA GLN A 516 -7.27 -28.78 -22.59
C GLN A 516 -6.18 -27.78 -22.23
N ARG A 517 -5.54 -27.91 -21.07
CA ARG A 517 -4.57 -26.93 -20.57
C ARG A 517 -3.37 -26.80 -21.52
N ASP A 518 -2.94 -25.57 -21.70
CA ASP A 518 -1.71 -25.22 -22.40
C ASP A 518 -0.70 -24.58 -21.43
N LYS A 519 0.40 -24.06 -21.96
CA LYS A 519 1.45 -23.41 -21.18
C LYS A 519 1.06 -22.04 -20.60
N HIS A 520 -0.16 -21.55 -20.84
CA HIS A 520 -0.68 -20.30 -20.30
C HIS A 520 -1.95 -20.53 -19.46
N PHE A 521 -2.22 -21.77 -19.07
CA PHE A 521 -3.41 -22.12 -18.31
C PHE A 521 -3.52 -21.34 -16.99
N GLY A 522 -4.68 -20.72 -16.76
CA GLY A 522 -4.88 -19.74 -15.68
C GLY A 522 -5.09 -20.33 -14.28
N ASN A 523 -5.22 -21.66 -14.14
CA ASN A 523 -5.35 -22.36 -12.85
C ASN A 523 -6.40 -21.72 -11.91
N ALA A 524 -6.03 -21.32 -10.69
CA ALA A 524 -6.95 -20.70 -9.74
C ALA A 524 -7.58 -19.39 -10.25
N ARG A 525 -6.95 -18.70 -11.21
CA ARG A 525 -7.55 -17.52 -11.87
C ARG A 525 -8.77 -17.94 -12.71
N THR A 526 -8.64 -19.03 -13.45
CA THR A 526 -9.75 -19.63 -14.21
C THR A 526 -10.84 -20.13 -13.26
N VAL A 527 -10.47 -20.80 -12.16
CA VAL A 527 -11.45 -21.25 -11.15
C VAL A 527 -12.22 -20.07 -10.57
N ARG A 528 -11.55 -18.95 -10.21
CA ARG A 528 -12.23 -17.74 -9.72
C ARG A 528 -13.18 -17.14 -10.74
N GLN A 529 -12.83 -17.15 -12.02
CA GLN A 529 -13.73 -16.69 -13.08
C GLN A 529 -14.99 -17.56 -13.16
N VAL A 530 -14.84 -18.89 -13.12
CA VAL A 530 -15.97 -19.82 -13.11
C VAL A 530 -16.86 -19.60 -11.89
N VAL A 531 -16.28 -19.46 -10.70
CA VAL A 531 -17.05 -19.18 -9.46
C VAL A 531 -17.78 -17.84 -9.56
N GLY A 532 -17.09 -16.78 -9.99
CA GLY A 532 -17.68 -15.45 -10.12
C GLY A 532 -18.86 -15.43 -11.08
N GLU A 533 -18.75 -16.10 -12.22
CA GLU A 533 -19.84 -16.20 -13.18
C GLU A 533 -21.00 -17.07 -12.65
N SER A 534 -20.70 -18.17 -11.95
CA SER A 534 -21.72 -18.99 -11.28
C SER A 534 -22.54 -18.18 -10.27
N VAL A 535 -21.89 -17.39 -9.41
CA VAL A 535 -22.55 -16.54 -8.39
C VAL A 535 -23.35 -15.42 -9.07
N LYS A 536 -22.81 -14.84 -10.14
CA LYS A 536 -23.55 -13.86 -10.95
C LYS A 536 -24.84 -14.45 -11.52
N ASN A 537 -24.78 -15.67 -12.08
CA ASN A 537 -25.95 -16.35 -12.64
C ASN A 537 -27.00 -16.64 -11.56
N GLN A 538 -26.58 -17.10 -10.39
CA GLN A 538 -27.45 -17.26 -9.23
C GLN A 538 -28.15 -15.94 -8.86
N ASN A 539 -27.39 -14.85 -8.76
CA ASN A 539 -27.92 -13.53 -8.43
C ASN A 539 -28.94 -13.04 -9.48
N LEU A 540 -28.69 -13.29 -10.77
CA LEU A 540 -29.62 -12.95 -11.85
C LEU A 540 -30.91 -13.77 -11.80
N ARG A 541 -30.80 -15.08 -11.50
CA ARG A 541 -31.96 -15.96 -11.28
C ARG A 541 -32.80 -15.45 -10.10
N LEU A 542 -32.17 -15.17 -8.97
CA LEU A 542 -32.83 -14.65 -7.76
C LEU A 542 -33.45 -13.27 -7.99
N ALA A 543 -32.76 -12.38 -8.71
CA ALA A 543 -33.25 -11.04 -9.05
C ALA A 543 -34.52 -11.09 -9.91
N SER A 544 -34.69 -12.14 -10.71
CA SER A 544 -35.84 -12.36 -11.59
C SER A 544 -37.05 -12.96 -10.85
N MET A 545 -36.87 -13.44 -9.62
CA MET A 545 -37.95 -13.92 -8.74
C MET A 545 -38.58 -12.76 -7.95
N LYS A 546 -39.85 -12.92 -7.54
CA LYS A 546 -40.49 -11.96 -6.62
C LYS A 546 -39.78 -11.96 -5.27
N LYS A 547 -39.74 -10.81 -4.59
CA LYS A 547 -38.99 -10.66 -3.33
C LYS A 547 -39.46 -11.65 -2.26
N GLU A 548 -40.75 -11.95 -2.24
CA GLU A 548 -41.41 -12.84 -1.28
C GLU A 548 -41.04 -14.32 -1.50
N GLU A 549 -40.54 -14.67 -2.68
CA GLU A 549 -40.15 -16.04 -3.06
C GLU A 549 -38.66 -16.33 -2.79
N ARG A 550 -37.87 -15.30 -2.42
CA ARG A 550 -36.43 -15.42 -2.14
C ARG A 550 -36.19 -15.88 -0.69
N THR A 551 -36.25 -17.19 -0.46
CA THR A 551 -35.94 -17.74 0.86
C THR A 551 -34.44 -17.74 1.13
N PRO A 552 -33.99 -17.68 2.41
CA PRO A 552 -32.57 -17.80 2.76
C PRO A 552 -31.90 -19.03 2.14
N GLU A 553 -32.59 -20.17 2.11
CA GLU A 553 -32.07 -21.40 1.51
C GLU A 553 -31.79 -21.26 0.02
N LEU A 554 -32.62 -20.53 -0.72
CA LEU A 554 -32.40 -20.25 -2.15
C LEU A 554 -31.23 -19.29 -2.37
N MET A 555 -31.06 -18.31 -1.48
CA MET A 555 -29.94 -17.36 -1.53
C MET A 555 -28.60 -18.05 -1.24
N GLU A 556 -28.60 -19.11 -0.43
CA GLU A 556 -27.40 -19.89 -0.10
C GLU A 556 -27.13 -21.05 -1.07
N THR A 557 -28.05 -21.36 -2.01
CA THR A 557 -27.94 -22.54 -2.89
C THR A 557 -27.69 -22.17 -4.36
N LEU A 558 -26.62 -22.74 -4.92
CA LEU A 558 -26.30 -22.70 -6.35
C LEU A 558 -26.84 -23.97 -7.01
N ILE A 559 -27.75 -23.80 -7.97
CA ILE A 559 -28.39 -24.93 -8.68
C ILE A 559 -27.74 -25.19 -10.03
N LEU A 560 -28.08 -26.31 -10.66
CA LEU A 560 -27.53 -26.67 -11.98
C LEU A 560 -27.71 -25.53 -13.01
N GLU A 561 -28.86 -24.85 -13.04
CA GLU A 561 -29.13 -23.75 -13.97
C GLU A 561 -28.12 -22.61 -13.91
N ASP A 562 -27.55 -22.36 -12.74
CA ASP A 562 -26.58 -21.27 -12.54
C ASP A 562 -25.21 -21.59 -13.17
N VAL A 563 -24.95 -22.86 -13.51
CA VAL A 563 -23.67 -23.35 -14.02
C VAL A 563 -23.77 -23.98 -15.41
N LYS A 564 -24.97 -24.09 -16.00
CA LYS A 564 -25.23 -24.79 -17.28
C LYS A 564 -24.41 -24.27 -18.47
N GLU A 565 -23.97 -23.01 -18.43
CA GLU A 565 -23.22 -22.39 -19.53
C GLU A 565 -21.78 -22.92 -19.67
N PHE A 566 -21.26 -23.62 -18.66
CA PHE A 566 -19.92 -24.21 -18.69
C PHE A 566 -19.93 -25.51 -19.51
N GLU A 567 -20.13 -25.35 -20.82
CA GLU A 567 -20.25 -26.46 -21.76
C GLU A 567 -18.90 -27.13 -22.05
N ILE A 568 -18.92 -28.46 -22.05
CA ILE A 568 -17.83 -29.31 -22.54
C ILE A 568 -17.98 -29.40 -24.06
N LYS A 569 -17.32 -28.51 -24.80
CA LYS A 569 -17.28 -28.58 -26.27
C LYS A 569 -16.23 -29.59 -26.69
N GLU A 570 -16.61 -30.65 -27.40
CA GLU A 570 -15.64 -31.57 -28.01
C GLU A 570 -14.72 -30.77 -28.94
N VAL A 571 -13.43 -30.75 -28.62
CA VAL A 571 -12.41 -30.25 -29.54
C VAL A 571 -12.23 -31.34 -30.58
N ASP A 572 -12.74 -31.09 -31.78
CA ASP A 572 -12.53 -31.92 -32.96
C ASP A 572 -11.01 -32.04 -33.20
N LYS A 573 -10.42 -33.16 -32.75
CA LYS A 573 -9.02 -33.49 -33.08
C LYS A 573 -9.02 -33.84 -34.56
N GLY A 574 -8.84 -32.81 -35.39
CA GLY A 574 -8.60 -32.97 -36.82
C GLY A 574 -7.54 -34.06 -37.06
N PRO A 575 -7.66 -34.83 -38.15
CA PRO A 575 -6.93 -36.08 -38.32
C PRO A 575 -5.42 -35.83 -38.17
N ALA A 576 -4.80 -36.60 -37.28
CA ALA A 576 -3.35 -36.58 -37.09
C ALA A 576 -2.69 -36.77 -38.47
N ILE A 577 -1.95 -35.75 -38.91
CA ILE A 577 -1.11 -35.83 -40.11
C ILE A 577 0.02 -36.81 -39.78
N GLY A 578 -0.27 -38.09 -39.96
CA GLY A 578 0.71 -39.16 -39.89
C GLY A 578 1.62 -39.05 -41.10
N PHE A 579 2.81 -38.49 -40.92
CA PHE A 579 3.90 -38.68 -41.87
C PHE A 579 4.30 -40.16 -41.88
N ARG A 580 3.78 -40.90 -42.85
CA ARG A 580 4.30 -42.21 -43.25
C ARG A 580 5.62 -41.96 -43.98
N ILE A 581 6.74 -42.13 -43.27
CA ILE A 581 8.04 -42.33 -43.92
C ILE A 581 7.98 -43.71 -44.58
N LYS A 582 7.73 -43.73 -45.90
CA LYS A 582 8.05 -44.89 -46.73
C LYS A 582 9.45 -44.67 -47.29
N GLY A 583 10.36 -45.57 -46.94
CA GLY A 583 11.68 -45.63 -47.54
C GLY A 583 11.62 -45.99 -49.02
N GLN A 584 12.49 -45.35 -49.79
CA GLN A 584 13.49 -45.98 -50.64
C GLN A 584 14.62 -44.99 -50.90
#